data_AF-A0A830BY24-F1
#
_entry.id   AF-A0A830BY24-F1
#
_cell.length_a   1.000
_cell.length_b   1.000
_cell.length_c   1.000
_cell.angle_alpha   90.00
_cell.angle_beta   90.00
_cell.angle_gamma   90.00
#
_symmetry.space_group_name_H-M   'P 1'
#
loop_
_entity.id
_entity.type
_entity.pdbx_description
1 polymer ?
#
loop_
_entity_poly.entity_id
_entity_poly.type
_entity_poly.pdbx_seq_one_letter_code
_entity_poly.pdbx_strand_id
1 'polypeptide(L)'
;MAECHQIQKRTLDEAKILLAGTPSKLSGTTKRYTIMSPSEPHRLARSAANLETELRNWRACFDSWIVSQRSYVHALKGWLLRCVRSDRETSRLPFSPPRRSLGAPPIFNVCIQWSRFLDAVSEAPVLDGMDFFAAGVGSLYADRRLREDSSRRLSSGGSRRFGGVMVEAGAQYEEEEEVVTAEKMAEVAIRVLCAGMSVAVSAMTEFAVGSAEGYEGLIKQWKNGKYSLQEK
;
A
#
# COMPACT_ATOMS: atom_id res chain seq x y z
N MET A 1 -11.57 2.02 10.44
CA MET A 1 -10.45 2.03 9.46
C MET A 1 -9.25 2.80 10.00
N ALA A 2 -9.39 4.09 10.37
CA ALA A 2 -8.28 4.89 10.94
C ALA A 2 -7.61 4.24 12.16
N GLU A 3 -8.39 3.77 13.14
CA GLU A 3 -7.85 3.09 14.33
C GLU A 3 -7.05 1.82 14.00
N CYS A 4 -7.52 1.03 13.03
CA CYS A 4 -6.83 -0.18 12.60
C CYS A 4 -5.46 0.16 11.97
N HIS A 5 -5.41 1.16 11.10
CA HIS A 5 -4.14 1.60 10.49
C HIS A 5 -3.21 2.28 11.49
N GLN A 6 -3.73 2.99 12.50
CA GLN A 6 -2.91 3.52 13.59
C GLN A 6 -2.28 2.40 14.43
N ILE A 7 -3.05 1.36 14.75
CA ILE A 7 -2.53 0.18 15.46
C ILE A 7 -1.46 -0.50 14.60
N GLN A 8 -1.72 -0.73 13.31
CA GLN A 8 -0.74 -1.31 12.38
C GLN A 8 0.55 -0.47 12.30
N LYS A 9 0.43 0.86 12.19
CA LYS A 9 1.58 1.78 12.15
C LYS A 9 2.38 1.71 13.45
N ARG A 10 1.71 1.75 14.62
CA ARG A 10 2.39 1.65 15.92
C ARG A 10 3.13 0.32 16.07
N THR A 11 2.48 -0.80 15.76
CA THR A 11 3.12 -2.12 15.81
C THR A 11 4.34 -2.19 14.88
N LEU A 12 4.25 -1.57 13.71
CA LEU A 12 5.35 -1.51 12.76
C LEU A 12 6.51 -0.63 13.27
N ASP A 13 6.21 0.53 13.85
CA ASP A 13 7.23 1.43 14.41
C ASP A 13 7.93 0.81 15.62
N GLU A 14 7.21 0.07 16.46
CA GLU A 14 7.78 -0.73 17.55
C GLU A 14 8.68 -1.86 17.00
N ALA A 15 8.25 -2.57 15.95
CA ALA A 15 9.04 -3.61 15.30
C ALA A 15 10.32 -3.06 14.65
N LYS A 16 10.29 -1.85 14.08
CA LYS A 16 11.50 -1.19 13.54
C LYS A 16 12.56 -0.98 14.61
N ILE A 17 12.19 -0.59 15.82
CA ILE A 17 13.14 -0.37 16.92
C ILE A 17 13.86 -1.68 17.26
N LEU A 18 13.11 -2.79 17.30
CA LEU A 18 13.66 -4.13 17.57
C LEU A 18 14.64 -4.59 16.48
N LEU A 19 14.38 -4.23 15.22
CA LEU A 19 15.19 -4.63 14.07
C LEU A 19 16.37 -3.68 13.79
N ALA A 20 16.25 -2.39 14.15
CA ALA A 20 17.33 -1.41 14.05
C ALA A 20 18.33 -1.48 15.21
N GLY A 21 17.97 -2.16 16.31
CA GLY A 21 18.77 -2.31 17.53
C GLY A 21 19.82 -3.42 17.51
N THR A 22 20.18 -4.02 16.37
CA THR A 22 21.22 -5.05 16.30
C THR A 22 22.58 -4.49 15.82
N PRO A 23 23.49 -4.11 16.73
CA PRO A 23 24.91 -4.10 16.41
C PRO A 23 25.46 -5.53 16.41
N SER A 24 26.23 -5.83 15.38
CA SER A 24 27.02 -7.05 15.19
C SER A 24 27.98 -7.35 16.36
N LYS A 25 28.24 -8.65 16.57
CA LYS A 25 29.28 -9.32 17.38
C LYS A 25 28.91 -9.76 18.80
N LEU A 26 28.26 -10.92 18.91
CA LEU A 26 28.60 -11.88 19.96
C LEU A 26 29.00 -13.23 19.35
N SER A 27 30.19 -13.65 19.77
CA SER A 27 30.81 -14.96 19.54
C SER A 27 29.96 -16.07 20.14
N GLY A 28 29.89 -17.20 19.43
CA GLY A 28 29.62 -18.51 20.01
C GLY A 28 28.15 -18.86 20.22
N THR A 29 27.66 -19.78 19.38
CA THR A 29 26.56 -20.71 19.71
C THR A 29 25.14 -20.14 19.65
N THR A 30 24.59 -20.10 18.41
CA THR A 30 23.23 -20.51 18.00
C THR A 30 22.83 -19.74 16.75
N LYS A 31 23.45 -20.06 15.60
CA LYS A 31 22.86 -19.72 14.29
C LYS A 31 21.70 -20.69 14.05
N ARG A 32 20.49 -20.30 14.43
CA ARG A 32 19.23 -20.85 13.87
C ARG A 32 18.64 -19.87 12.87
N TYR A 33 19.45 -19.45 11.91
CA TYR A 33 18.94 -19.14 10.58
C TYR A 33 19.31 -20.40 9.81
N THR A 34 18.30 -21.26 9.64
CA THR A 34 18.35 -22.51 8.91
C THR A 34 19.30 -22.37 7.72
N ILE A 35 20.42 -23.08 7.77
CA ILE A 35 21.31 -23.32 6.63
C ILE A 35 20.40 -23.58 5.43
N MET A 36 20.40 -22.67 4.46
CA MET A 36 19.48 -22.74 3.34
C MET A 36 19.79 -24.01 2.57
N SER A 37 18.88 -24.98 2.63
CA SER A 37 18.88 -26.12 1.72
C SER A 37 18.86 -25.58 0.27
N PRO A 38 19.54 -26.21 -0.70
CA PRO A 38 19.59 -25.74 -2.09
C PRO A 38 18.21 -25.60 -2.78
N SER A 39 17.13 -26.11 -2.17
CA SER A 39 15.74 -25.92 -2.60
C SER A 39 15.08 -24.60 -2.13
N GLU A 40 15.67 -23.91 -1.15
CA GLU A 40 15.11 -22.76 -0.46
C GLU A 40 15.27 -21.40 -1.19
N PRO A 41 16.31 -21.11 -2.00
CA PRO A 41 16.41 -19.85 -2.74
C PRO A 41 15.37 -19.70 -3.84
N HIS A 42 14.98 -20.79 -4.52
CA HIS A 42 13.89 -20.78 -5.49
C HIS A 42 12.52 -20.54 -4.83
N ARG A 43 12.34 -21.02 -3.59
CA ARG A 43 11.13 -20.75 -2.80
C ARG A 43 11.05 -19.29 -2.39
N LEU A 44 12.16 -18.68 -1.96
CA LEU A 44 12.22 -17.24 -1.65
C LEU A 44 11.89 -16.37 -2.86
N ALA A 45 12.49 -16.67 -4.02
CA ALA A 45 12.21 -15.93 -5.25
C ALA A 45 10.73 -16.03 -5.67
N ARG A 46 10.12 -17.21 -5.55
CA ARG A 46 8.69 -17.40 -5.80
C ARG A 46 7.83 -16.63 -4.80
N SER A 47 8.15 -16.71 -3.50
CA SER A 47 7.42 -15.98 -2.46
C SER A 47 7.49 -14.47 -2.66
N ALA A 48 8.65 -13.95 -3.07
CA ALA A 48 8.81 -12.53 -3.39
C ALA A 48 8.04 -12.10 -4.64
N ALA A 49 8.05 -12.91 -5.71
CA ALA A 49 7.24 -12.64 -6.91
C ALA A 49 5.73 -12.65 -6.60
N ASN A 50 5.28 -13.59 -5.75
CA ASN A 50 3.91 -13.62 -5.27
C ASN A 50 3.60 -12.36 -4.44
N LEU A 51 4.48 -11.98 -3.52
CA LEU A 51 4.32 -10.77 -2.71
C LEU A 51 4.26 -9.50 -3.57
N GLU A 52 5.14 -9.35 -4.55
CA GLU A 52 5.10 -8.23 -5.50
C GLU A 52 3.74 -8.19 -6.23
N THR A 53 3.24 -9.34 -6.67
CA THR A 53 1.94 -9.44 -7.34
C THR A 53 0.80 -9.02 -6.42
N GLU A 54 0.80 -9.49 -5.17
CA GLU A 54 -0.22 -9.11 -4.18
C GLU A 54 -0.12 -7.62 -3.81
N LEU A 55 1.07 -7.03 -3.76
CA LEU A 55 1.24 -5.60 -3.52
C LEU A 55 0.67 -4.76 -4.67
N ARG A 56 0.90 -5.17 -5.92
CA ARG A 56 0.30 -4.52 -7.10
C ARG A 56 -1.22 -4.67 -7.11
N ASN A 57 -1.72 -5.85 -6.73
CA ASN A 57 -3.15 -6.10 -6.60
C ASN A 57 -3.77 -5.20 -5.51
N TRP A 58 -3.12 -5.12 -4.35
CA TRP A 58 -3.55 -4.25 -3.26
C TRP A 58 -3.63 -2.78 -3.67
N ARG A 59 -2.61 -2.29 -4.38
CA ARG A 59 -2.56 -0.95 -4.97
C ARG A 59 -3.72 -0.70 -5.94
N ALA A 60 -4.00 -1.65 -6.83
CA ALA A 60 -5.14 -1.57 -7.75
C ALA A 60 -6.50 -1.60 -7.03
N CYS A 61 -6.65 -2.44 -6.02
CA CYS A 61 -7.86 -2.49 -5.19
C CYS A 61 -8.09 -1.17 -4.44
N PHE A 62 -7.03 -0.56 -3.90
CA PHE A 62 -7.13 0.71 -3.21
C PHE A 62 -7.53 1.85 -4.16
N ASP A 63 -6.90 1.94 -5.32
CA ASP A 63 -7.25 2.90 -6.37
C ASP A 63 -8.72 2.76 -6.80
N SER A 64 -9.13 1.53 -7.14
CA SER A 64 -10.52 1.22 -7.50
C SER A 64 -11.51 1.57 -6.39
N TRP A 65 -11.15 1.37 -5.13
CA TRP A 65 -11.99 1.74 -3.98
C TRP A 65 -12.16 3.25 -3.89
N ILE A 66 -11.08 4.03 -4.02
CA ILE A 66 -11.14 5.51 -4.01
C ILE A 66 -11.99 6.04 -5.17
N VAL A 67 -11.77 5.54 -6.38
CA VAL A 67 -12.58 5.90 -7.55
C VAL A 67 -14.06 5.59 -7.33
N SER A 68 -14.37 4.44 -6.71
CA SER A 68 -15.74 4.04 -6.38
C SER A 68 -16.37 4.99 -5.35
N GLN A 69 -15.64 5.37 -4.30
CA GLN A 69 -16.10 6.35 -3.30
C GLN A 69 -16.42 7.70 -3.95
N ARG A 70 -15.53 8.23 -4.79
CA ARG A 70 -15.77 9.49 -5.51
C ARG A 70 -16.99 9.39 -6.41
N SER A 71 -17.09 8.33 -7.20
CA SER A 71 -18.20 8.11 -8.13
C SER A 71 -19.54 8.06 -7.41
N TYR A 72 -19.61 7.36 -6.27
CA TYR A 72 -20.81 7.29 -5.44
C TYR A 72 -21.25 8.68 -4.95
N VAL A 73 -20.32 9.46 -4.41
CA VAL A 73 -20.63 10.79 -3.86
C VAL A 73 -21.01 11.79 -4.97
N HIS A 74 -20.38 11.70 -6.14
CA HIS A 74 -20.76 12.49 -7.31
C HIS A 74 -22.16 12.13 -7.82
N ALA A 75 -22.50 10.84 -7.86
CA ALA A 75 -23.84 10.39 -8.22
C ALA A 75 -24.90 10.92 -7.23
N LEU A 76 -24.62 10.84 -5.92
CA LEU A 76 -25.48 11.36 -4.87
C LEU A 76 -25.68 12.89 -4.99
N LYS A 77 -24.60 13.65 -5.16
CA LYS A 77 -24.65 15.10 -5.40
C LYS A 77 -25.46 15.44 -6.65
N GLY A 78 -25.25 14.72 -7.75
CA GLY A 78 -25.99 14.92 -9.00
C GLY A 78 -27.48 14.63 -8.85
N TRP A 79 -27.85 13.57 -8.13
CA TRP A 79 -29.23 13.26 -7.80
C TRP A 79 -29.88 14.36 -6.95
N LEU A 80 -29.22 14.81 -5.88
CA LEU A 80 -29.70 15.90 -5.04
C LEU A 80 -29.93 17.19 -5.84
N LEU A 81 -28.99 17.60 -6.68
CA LEU A 81 -29.15 18.82 -7.49
C LEU A 81 -30.37 18.77 -8.43
N ARG A 82 -30.77 17.57 -8.88
CA ARG A 82 -32.02 17.38 -9.65
C ARG A 82 -33.25 17.53 -8.77
N CYS A 83 -33.25 16.99 -7.55
CA CYS A 83 -34.35 17.15 -6.60
C CYS A 83 -34.64 18.62 -6.28
N VAL A 84 -33.62 19.47 -6.09
CA VAL A 84 -33.82 20.92 -5.85
C VAL A 84 -34.45 21.61 -7.07
N ARG A 85 -34.07 21.20 -8.28
CA ARG A 85 -34.59 21.79 -9.52
C ARG A 85 -36.08 21.45 -9.72
N SER A 86 -36.48 20.19 -9.52
CA SER A 86 -37.89 19.80 -9.63
C SER A 86 -38.80 20.58 -8.67
N ASP A 87 -38.35 20.86 -7.44
CA ASP A 87 -39.14 21.59 -6.43
C ASP A 87 -39.35 23.08 -6.81
N ARG A 88 -38.44 23.65 -7.61
CA ARG A 88 -38.57 25.04 -8.11
C ARG A 88 -39.45 25.16 -9.35
N GLU A 89 -39.59 24.11 -10.15
CA GLU A 89 -40.42 24.10 -11.35
C GLU A 89 -41.90 23.86 -11.00
N THR A 90 -42.19 23.00 -10.03
CA THR A 90 -43.56 22.72 -9.56
C THR A 90 -44.17 23.85 -8.73
N SER A 91 -43.36 24.67 -8.08
CA SER A 91 -43.83 25.85 -7.30
C SER A 91 -44.26 27.04 -8.16
N ARG A 92 -44.09 26.99 -9.49
CA ARG A 92 -44.54 28.02 -10.44
C ARG A 92 -45.95 27.81 -10.99
N LEU A 93 -46.68 26.80 -10.52
CA LEU A 93 -48.07 26.56 -10.91
C LEU A 93 -49.02 27.57 -10.23
N PRO A 94 -49.97 28.19 -10.96
CA PRO A 94 -50.76 29.34 -10.50
C PRO A 94 -51.71 29.09 -9.31
N PHE A 95 -51.83 27.85 -8.82
CA PHE A 95 -52.74 27.46 -7.73
C PHE A 95 -52.09 26.63 -6.61
N SER A 96 -50.74 26.58 -6.55
CA SER A 96 -50.08 25.90 -5.44
C SER A 96 -49.95 26.83 -4.22
N PRO A 97 -50.33 26.41 -3.00
CA PRO A 97 -50.11 27.23 -1.81
C PRO A 97 -48.61 27.54 -1.67
N PRO A 98 -48.22 28.74 -1.23
CA PRO A 98 -46.81 29.11 -1.12
C PRO A 98 -46.15 28.20 -0.10
N ARG A 99 -45.52 27.11 -0.56
CA ARG A 99 -44.52 26.44 0.26
C ARG A 99 -43.42 27.47 0.42
N ARG A 100 -43.31 28.03 1.63
CA ARG A 100 -42.10 28.74 2.08
C ARG A 100 -40.94 27.99 1.47
N SER A 101 -40.08 28.68 0.72
CA SER A 101 -38.84 28.12 0.21
C SER A 101 -38.00 27.73 1.42
N LEU A 102 -38.28 26.56 1.98
CA LEU A 102 -37.48 25.94 3.00
C LEU A 102 -36.17 25.72 2.27
N GLY A 103 -35.17 26.54 2.58
CA GLY A 103 -33.87 26.52 1.91
C GLY A 103 -33.41 25.08 1.76
N ALA A 104 -32.73 24.78 0.63
CA ALA A 104 -32.31 23.43 0.26
C ALA A 104 -31.91 22.64 1.51
N PRO A 105 -32.55 21.49 1.79
CA PRO A 105 -32.40 20.83 3.08
C PRO A 105 -30.92 20.74 3.49
N PRO A 106 -30.53 21.00 4.75
CA PRO A 106 -29.12 21.13 5.14
C PRO A 106 -28.21 19.98 4.70
N ILE A 107 -28.78 18.79 4.51
CA ILE A 107 -28.08 17.60 3.96
C ILE A 107 -27.51 17.83 2.56
N PHE A 108 -28.13 18.67 1.73
CA PHE A 108 -27.67 18.99 0.37
C PHE A 108 -26.30 19.67 0.42
N ASN A 109 -26.14 20.64 1.31
CA ASN A 109 -24.86 21.32 1.47
C ASN A 109 -23.79 20.36 1.99
N VAL A 110 -24.14 19.46 2.92
CA VAL A 110 -23.20 18.43 3.41
C VAL A 110 -22.70 17.53 2.28
N CYS A 111 -23.59 17.02 1.44
CA CYS A 111 -23.19 16.17 0.30
C CYS A 111 -22.34 16.93 -0.74
N ILE A 112 -22.63 18.21 -0.98
CA ILE A 112 -21.82 19.05 -1.87
C ILE A 112 -20.42 19.26 -1.28
N GLN A 113 -20.30 19.58 0.00
CA GLN A 113 -19.01 19.76 0.66
C GLN A 113 -18.24 18.42 0.74
N TRP A 114 -18.93 17.31 0.98
CA TRP A 114 -18.34 15.97 0.96
C TRP A 114 -17.74 15.63 -0.41
N SER A 115 -18.46 15.91 -1.50
CA SER A 115 -17.92 15.76 -2.87
C SER A 115 -16.66 16.59 -3.06
N ARG A 116 -16.67 17.88 -2.68
CA ARG A 116 -15.51 18.77 -2.85
C ARG A 116 -14.32 18.31 -2.02
N PHE A 117 -14.56 17.81 -0.81
CA PHE A 117 -13.52 17.25 0.05
C PHE A 117 -12.88 16.02 -0.59
N LEU A 118 -13.69 15.06 -1.05
CA LEU A 118 -13.19 13.86 -1.72
C LEU A 118 -12.42 14.15 -3.02
N ASP A 119 -12.81 15.21 -3.74
CA ASP A 119 -12.07 15.67 -4.93
C ASP A 119 -10.72 16.31 -4.56
N ALA A 120 -10.58 16.87 -3.36
CA ALA A 120 -9.36 17.52 -2.88
C ALA A 120 -8.39 16.56 -2.18
N VAL A 121 -8.89 15.48 -1.59
CA VAL A 121 -8.06 14.43 -0.97
C VAL A 121 -7.21 13.76 -2.05
N SER A 122 -5.91 13.65 -1.81
CA SER A 122 -4.98 12.96 -2.70
C SER A 122 -4.58 11.60 -2.13
N GLU A 123 -4.83 10.55 -2.92
CA GLU A 123 -4.42 9.17 -2.68
C GLU A 123 -3.01 8.88 -3.22
N ALA A 124 -2.42 9.79 -3.97
CA ALA A 124 -1.14 9.58 -4.64
C ALA A 124 -0.02 9.08 -3.70
N PRO A 125 0.17 9.65 -2.48
CA PRO A 125 1.20 9.15 -1.56
C PRO A 125 1.02 7.68 -1.17
N VAL A 126 -0.24 7.21 -1.09
CA VAL A 126 -0.55 5.80 -0.79
C VAL A 126 -0.18 4.92 -1.96
N LEU A 127 -0.58 5.30 -3.17
CA LEU A 127 -0.29 4.56 -4.40
C LEU A 127 1.21 4.49 -4.65
N ASP A 128 1.90 5.62 -4.53
CA ASP A 128 3.37 5.72 -4.68
C ASP A 128 4.10 4.87 -3.63
N GLY A 129 3.61 4.87 -2.38
CA GLY A 129 4.17 4.04 -1.31
C GLY A 129 4.02 2.54 -1.56
N MET A 130 2.88 2.12 -2.10
CA MET A 130 2.65 0.73 -2.49
C MET A 130 3.48 0.33 -3.72
N ASP A 131 3.60 1.23 -4.72
CA ASP A 131 4.43 1.01 -5.91
C ASP A 131 5.92 0.94 -5.54
N PHE A 132 6.39 1.81 -4.64
CA PHE A 132 7.74 1.75 -4.08
C PHE A 132 8.00 0.41 -3.39
N PHE A 133 7.04 -0.08 -2.60
CA PHE A 133 7.18 -1.36 -1.92
C PHE A 133 7.23 -2.51 -2.93
N ALA A 134 6.32 -2.56 -3.90
CA ALA A 134 6.32 -3.58 -4.95
C ALA A 134 7.63 -3.57 -5.75
N ALA A 135 8.12 -2.38 -6.14
CA ALA A 135 9.38 -2.23 -6.86
C ALA A 135 10.58 -2.72 -6.05
N GLY A 136 10.64 -2.39 -4.76
CA GLY A 136 11.69 -2.86 -3.86
C GLY A 136 11.70 -4.39 -3.74
N VAL A 137 10.53 -5.03 -3.62
CA VAL A 137 10.43 -6.50 -3.58
C VAL A 137 10.86 -7.11 -4.91
N GLY A 138 10.45 -6.54 -6.04
CA GLY A 138 10.84 -7.01 -7.37
C GLY A 138 12.35 -6.88 -7.65
N SER A 139 13.00 -5.82 -7.16
CA SER A 139 14.43 -5.58 -7.38
C SER A 139 15.33 -6.60 -6.69
N LEU A 140 14.89 -7.17 -5.56
CA LEU A 140 15.65 -8.19 -4.80
C LEU A 140 16.02 -9.42 -5.63
N TYR A 141 15.26 -9.72 -6.69
CA TYR A 141 15.41 -10.98 -7.44
C TYR A 141 15.63 -10.77 -8.95
N ALA A 142 15.47 -9.55 -9.46
CA ALA A 142 15.83 -9.21 -10.85
C ALA A 142 17.32 -9.51 -11.13
N ASP A 143 18.21 -9.13 -10.21
CA ASP A 143 19.65 -9.39 -10.34
C ASP A 143 19.99 -10.89 -10.24
N ARG A 144 19.29 -11.65 -9.39
CA ARG A 144 19.52 -13.10 -9.27
C ARG A 144 19.07 -13.85 -10.52
N ARG A 145 17.93 -13.46 -11.11
CA ARG A 145 17.40 -14.08 -12.33
C ARG A 145 18.37 -13.95 -13.50
N LEU A 146 18.99 -12.77 -13.64
CA LEU A 146 20.02 -12.51 -14.65
C LEU A 146 21.28 -13.34 -14.42
N ARG A 147 21.72 -13.50 -13.16
CA ARG A 147 22.90 -14.32 -12.80
C ARG A 147 22.65 -15.82 -13.02
N GLU A 148 21.48 -16.34 -12.67
CA GLU A 148 21.10 -17.73 -12.93
C GLU A 148 20.94 -18.03 -14.43
N ASP A 149 20.30 -17.15 -15.20
CA ASP A 149 20.15 -17.33 -16.64
C ASP A 149 21.51 -17.28 -17.36
N SER A 150 22.43 -16.43 -16.89
CA SER A 150 23.80 -16.37 -17.40
C SER A 150 24.58 -17.65 -17.09
N SER A 151 24.46 -18.17 -15.87
CA SER A 151 25.08 -19.44 -15.43
C SER A 151 24.52 -20.65 -16.20
N ARG A 152 23.20 -20.74 -16.41
CA ARG A 152 22.57 -21.79 -17.22
C ARG A 152 23.01 -21.75 -18.69
N ARG A 153 23.22 -20.56 -19.25
CA ARG A 153 23.73 -20.38 -20.63
C ARG A 153 25.19 -20.83 -20.77
N LEU A 154 26.01 -20.61 -19.74
CA LEU A 154 27.41 -21.06 -19.72
C LEU A 154 27.53 -22.58 -19.55
N SER A 155 26.71 -23.19 -18.68
CA SER A 155 26.74 -24.65 -18.44
C SER A 155 26.12 -25.49 -19.57
N SER A 156 25.22 -24.92 -20.38
CA SER A 156 24.58 -25.63 -21.51
C SER A 156 25.44 -25.66 -22.79
N GLY A 157 26.53 -24.87 -22.87
CA GLY A 157 27.39 -24.73 -24.05
C GLY A 157 28.57 -25.72 -24.18
N GLY A 158 28.79 -26.59 -23.19
CA GLY A 158 30.01 -27.40 -23.06
C GLY A 158 29.90 -28.85 -23.53
N SER A 159 29.53 -29.11 -24.79
CA SER A 159 29.72 -30.45 -25.38
C SER A 159 31.02 -30.49 -26.17
N ARG A 160 32.09 -31.01 -25.54
CA ARG A 160 33.20 -31.68 -26.23
C ARG A 160 33.97 -32.57 -25.25
N ARG A 161 33.90 -33.88 -25.50
CA ARG A 161 34.64 -34.94 -24.81
C ARG A 161 36.16 -34.75 -24.93
N PHE A 162 36.90 -34.80 -23.84
CA PHE A 162 38.06 -35.69 -23.67
C PHE A 162 38.45 -35.77 -22.19
N GLY A 163 38.79 -36.97 -21.72
CA GLY A 163 38.95 -37.30 -20.30
C GLY A 163 40.30 -36.93 -19.68
N GLY A 164 40.33 -37.00 -18.35
CA GLY A 164 41.57 -37.04 -17.55
C GLY A 164 41.54 -36.16 -16.30
N VAL A 165 41.50 -36.81 -15.13
CA VAL A 165 41.83 -36.32 -13.77
C VAL A 165 40.85 -35.31 -13.14
N MET A 166 40.07 -35.82 -12.17
CA MET A 166 39.33 -35.01 -11.20
C MET A 166 40.32 -34.41 -10.18
N VAL A 167 40.24 -33.10 -9.98
CA VAL A 167 40.76 -32.44 -8.77
C VAL A 167 39.56 -31.79 -8.09
N GLU A 168 39.10 -32.44 -7.02
CA GLU A 168 38.03 -31.98 -6.13
C GLU A 168 38.66 -31.05 -5.09
N ALA A 169 38.87 -29.78 -5.45
CA ALA A 169 39.45 -28.77 -4.53
C ALA A 169 38.83 -27.37 -4.70
N GLY A 170 37.68 -27.25 -5.37
CA GLY A 170 36.99 -25.96 -5.61
C GLY A 170 35.68 -25.76 -4.85
N ALA A 171 35.00 -26.83 -4.44
CA ALA A 171 33.63 -26.75 -3.93
C ALA A 171 33.50 -26.08 -2.55
N GLN A 172 34.51 -26.25 -1.68
CA GLN A 172 34.42 -25.81 -0.29
C GLN A 172 34.60 -24.29 -0.12
N TYR A 173 35.26 -23.61 -1.07
CA TYR A 173 35.39 -22.15 -1.08
C TYR A 173 34.16 -21.48 -1.72
N GLU A 174 33.55 -22.07 -2.74
CA GLU A 174 32.35 -21.54 -3.39
C GLU A 174 31.10 -21.66 -2.50
N GLU A 175 30.98 -22.72 -1.70
CA GLU A 175 29.82 -22.92 -0.82
C GLU A 175 29.80 -21.93 0.35
N GLU A 176 30.96 -21.61 0.95
CA GLU A 176 31.08 -20.54 1.95
C GLU A 176 30.79 -19.15 1.34
N GLU A 177 31.29 -18.87 0.13
CA GLU A 177 31.01 -17.61 -0.56
C GLU A 177 29.52 -17.49 -0.93
N GLU A 178 28.89 -18.57 -1.42
CA GLU A 178 27.47 -18.61 -1.73
C GLU A 178 26.60 -18.43 -0.49
N VAL A 179 26.92 -19.10 0.62
CA VAL A 179 26.21 -18.94 1.89
C VAL A 179 26.36 -17.51 2.45
N VAL A 180 27.55 -16.92 2.34
CA VAL A 180 27.80 -15.51 2.73
C VAL A 180 27.03 -14.54 1.81
N THR A 181 26.86 -14.85 0.52
CA THR A 181 26.01 -14.05 -0.37
C THR A 181 24.52 -14.22 -0.05
N ALA A 182 24.08 -15.41 0.34
CA ALA A 182 22.69 -15.66 0.75
C ALA A 182 22.32 -14.95 2.05
N GLU A 183 23.21 -14.95 3.05
CA GLU A 183 23.03 -14.25 4.33
C GLU A 183 22.90 -12.73 4.11
N LYS A 184 23.76 -12.14 3.25
CA LYS A 184 23.66 -10.73 2.84
C LYS A 184 22.36 -10.42 2.10
N MET A 185 21.94 -11.29 1.18
CA MET A 185 20.68 -11.13 0.45
C MET A 185 19.46 -11.20 1.37
N ALA A 186 19.47 -12.07 2.38
CA ALA A 186 18.42 -12.13 3.39
C ALA A 186 18.35 -10.85 4.22
N GLU A 187 19.50 -10.28 4.60
CA GLU A 187 19.55 -9.00 5.31
C GLU A 187 18.98 -7.84 4.47
N VAL A 188 19.35 -7.77 3.19
CA VAL A 188 18.78 -6.77 2.25
C VAL A 188 17.28 -6.98 2.09
N ALA A 189 16.81 -8.22 1.96
CA ALA A 189 15.40 -8.54 1.84
C ALA A 189 14.59 -8.08 3.06
N ILE A 190 15.09 -8.31 4.28
CA ILE A 190 14.46 -7.83 5.51
C ILE A 190 14.34 -6.31 5.50
N ARG A 191 15.42 -5.60 5.13
CA ARG A 191 15.42 -4.13 5.07
C ARG A 191 14.41 -3.60 4.04
N VAL A 192 14.35 -4.21 2.85
CA VAL A 192 13.38 -3.85 1.81
C VAL A 192 11.95 -4.07 2.30
N LEU A 193 11.66 -5.21 2.94
CA LEU A 193 10.33 -5.50 3.49
C LEU A 193 9.94 -4.49 4.57
N CYS A 194 10.83 -4.21 5.53
CA CYS A 194 10.57 -3.26 6.61
C CYS A 194 10.38 -1.82 6.08
N ALA A 195 11.24 -1.39 5.15
CA ALA A 195 11.16 -0.05 4.57
C ALA A 195 9.90 0.11 3.71
N GLY A 196 9.62 -0.85 2.83
CA GLY A 196 8.44 -0.80 1.96
C GLY A 196 7.14 -0.85 2.75
N MET A 197 7.03 -1.76 3.72
CA MET A 197 5.84 -1.82 4.59
C MET A 197 5.68 -0.55 5.42
N SER A 198 6.78 0.00 5.94
CA SER A 198 6.77 1.28 6.66
C SER A 198 6.17 2.41 5.83
N VAL A 199 6.66 2.57 4.59
CA VAL A 199 6.24 3.65 3.70
C VAL A 199 4.76 3.47 3.34
N ALA A 200 4.37 2.29 2.87
CA ALA A 200 3.00 2.01 2.46
C ALA A 200 2.00 2.18 3.62
N VAL A 201 2.29 1.59 4.79
CA VAL A 201 1.40 1.68 5.96
C VAL A 201 1.35 3.10 6.51
N SER A 202 2.46 3.83 6.57
CA SER A 202 2.45 5.22 7.04
C SER A 202 1.62 6.11 6.15
N ALA A 203 1.77 6.00 4.83
CA ALA A 203 0.99 6.77 3.86
C ALA A 203 -0.51 6.47 3.98
N MET A 204 -0.90 5.20 4.11
CA MET A 204 -2.29 4.82 4.35
C MET A 204 -2.83 5.39 5.67
N THR A 205 -2.04 5.35 6.73
CA THR A 205 -2.46 5.89 8.04
C THR A 205 -2.69 7.39 7.95
N GLU A 206 -1.79 8.13 7.31
CA GLU A 206 -1.94 9.57 7.09
C GLU A 206 -3.17 9.88 6.24
N PHE A 207 -3.38 9.12 5.15
CA PHE A 207 -4.58 9.22 4.33
C PHE A 207 -5.86 8.96 5.14
N ALA A 208 -5.88 7.90 5.96
CA ALA A 208 -7.04 7.52 6.76
C ALA A 208 -7.35 8.53 7.87
N VAL A 209 -6.32 9.07 8.53
CA VAL A 209 -6.47 10.12 9.55
C VAL A 209 -6.98 11.41 8.91
N GLY A 210 -6.33 11.90 7.84
CA GLY A 210 -6.78 13.10 7.15
C GLY A 210 -8.20 12.98 6.59
N SER A 211 -8.57 11.79 6.09
CA SER A 211 -9.95 11.49 5.69
C SER A 211 -10.93 11.59 6.85
N ALA A 212 -10.61 10.98 7.99
CA ALA A 212 -11.47 10.99 9.18
C ALA A 212 -11.65 12.40 9.77
N GLU A 213 -10.56 13.16 9.89
CA GLU A 213 -10.58 14.55 10.36
C GLU A 213 -11.39 15.45 9.43
N GLY A 214 -11.24 15.27 8.11
CA GLY A 214 -12.04 15.99 7.11
C GLY A 214 -13.54 15.71 7.26
N TYR A 215 -13.93 14.44 7.44
CA TYR A 215 -15.33 14.08 7.69
C TYR A 215 -15.88 14.65 8.99
N GLU A 216 -15.09 14.58 10.07
CA GLU A 216 -15.48 15.17 11.34
C GLU A 216 -15.66 16.69 11.22
N GLY A 217 -14.77 17.36 10.48
CA GLY A 217 -14.85 18.79 10.16
C GLY A 217 -16.14 19.15 9.43
N LEU A 218 -16.53 18.36 8.41
CA LEU A 218 -17.79 18.54 7.69
C LEU A 218 -19.01 18.39 8.61
N ILE A 219 -18.99 17.41 9.51
CA ILE A 219 -20.07 17.17 10.47
C ILE A 219 -20.17 18.33 11.49
N LYS A 220 -19.03 18.81 12.00
CA LYS A 220 -18.97 19.95 12.92
C LYS A 220 -19.54 21.22 12.27
N GLN A 221 -19.14 21.53 11.04
CA GLN A 221 -19.68 22.67 10.30
C GLN A 221 -21.20 22.57 10.12
N TRP A 222 -21.72 21.38 9.82
CA TRP A 222 -23.17 21.15 9.71
C TRP A 222 -23.92 21.35 11.03
N LYS A 223 -23.39 20.80 12.13
CA LYS A 223 -23.97 20.98 13.47
C LYS A 223 -24.00 22.46 13.86
N ASN A 224 -22.89 23.17 13.66
CA ASN A 224 -22.78 24.59 13.99
C ASN A 224 -23.71 25.47 13.12
N GLY A 225 -23.86 25.13 11.84
CA GLY A 225 -24.81 25.78 10.93
C GLY A 225 -26.28 25.60 11.33
N LYS A 226 -26.64 24.52 12.04
CA LYS A 226 -27.98 24.33 12.60
C LYS A 226 -28.26 25.26 13.78
N TYR A 227 -27.29 25.46 14.68
CA TYR A 227 -27.46 26.34 15.84
C TYR A 227 -27.65 27.81 15.43
N SER A 228 -26.94 28.27 14.38
CA SER A 228 -27.10 29.63 13.85
C SER A 228 -28.44 29.91 13.14
N LEU A 229 -29.21 28.87 12.80
CA LEU A 229 -30.54 28.99 12.17
C LEU A 229 -31.68 28.85 13.19
N GLN A 230 -31.40 28.53 14.45
CA GLN A 230 -32.40 28.47 15.53
C GLN A 230 -32.44 29.74 16.40
N GLU A 231 -31.48 30.65 16.25
CA GLU A 231 -31.40 31.94 16.97
C GLU A 231 -31.95 33.15 16.16
N LYS A 232 -32.61 32.92 15.03
CA LYS A 232 -33.29 33.96 14.23
C LYS A 232 -34.75 33.61 14.02
#